data_AF-A0A6B1E2U6-F1
#
_entry.id   AF-A0A6B1E2U6-F1
#
_cell.length_a   1.000
_cell.length_b   1.000
_cell.length_c   1.000
_cell.angle_alpha   90.00
_cell.angle_beta   90.00
_cell.angle_gamma   90.00
#
_symmetry.space_group_name_H-M   'P 1'
#
loop_
_entity.id
_entity.type
_entity.pdbx_description
1 polymer ?
#
loop_
_entity_poly.entity_id
_entity_poly.type
_entity_poly.pdbx_seq_one_letter_code
_entity_poly.pdbx_strand_id
1 'polypeptide(L)'
;MPSRKSRAFTCAAPPSPSAPLDALIQGSRRVELTPLTWLLALLPVLVLLLLMVGMGWGGSRAGLAGFFTALLLALTVFGGDALLAAVAIGKSVFLAADVLYIVWMALFFYNVTNEAGTVAMLGHSLPRLTPDRAAQSLLISWVFVSLLQGVGGFGVPVAVVAPLLVGLGYSATQAVIMASLGHGWAVTFGSLGTSFVALTAVTGLPGEVLAHDSALVLGLACLISGALVAYVSAGWAGLLRSLPMLLLVGAGMGLTQWFVATRGLWTLGSTSGALAGAVVGVAYVLSPLGRAKAKAAPAEHAPSRSLVLALAAYIILLALAFSVNLIAPLGDLLDTVMLQLHFPAVATTHGWEVPAESGRGISLFGHAGAILFYAGLVAFLLYKRANYFERDDAWQVIWRKVSKSALKSTVSILALVAMAALMTHTGMTQIIARGISETVSAQVYPLFAPFIGALGAFMTGSNTNSNVVFGALQQETALLLGLTVPIVLAGQTAGASLGSVLAPAKIIVGCSTVGLGGEEGPVIRRMLLLGLIPVVFVALITLLRANG
;
A
#
# COMPACT_ATOMS: atom_id res chain seq x y z
N MET A 1 37.25 0.70 -24.55
CA MET A 1 37.42 -0.76 -24.71
C MET A 1 38.81 -1.11 -24.19
N PRO A 2 38.90 -2.05 -23.23
CA PRO A 2 39.14 -3.44 -23.59
C PRO A 2 38.17 -4.44 -22.92
N SER A 3 38.11 -5.62 -23.54
CA SER A 3 37.17 -6.73 -23.35
C SER A 3 37.38 -7.52 -22.06
N ARG A 4 36.28 -7.81 -21.33
CA ARG A 4 36.25 -8.80 -20.24
C ARG A 4 36.37 -10.22 -20.81
N LYS A 5 37.48 -10.90 -20.50
CA LYS A 5 37.62 -12.36 -20.60
C LYS A 5 36.75 -13.05 -19.54
N SER A 6 36.19 -14.18 -19.95
CA SER A 6 35.34 -15.07 -19.16
C SER A 6 36.03 -15.55 -17.88
N ARG A 7 35.33 -15.42 -16.75
CA ARG A 7 35.54 -16.29 -15.59
C ARG A 7 34.52 -17.42 -15.70
N ALA A 8 35.02 -18.62 -15.95
CA ALA A 8 34.24 -19.84 -15.85
C ALA A 8 33.78 -20.00 -14.39
N PHE A 9 32.47 -19.88 -14.15
CA PHE A 9 31.85 -20.34 -12.94
C PHE A 9 31.84 -21.86 -12.99
N THR A 10 32.59 -22.51 -12.10
CA THR A 10 32.41 -23.93 -11.79
C THR A 10 30.99 -24.10 -11.29
N CYS A 11 30.17 -24.78 -12.08
CA CYS A 11 28.80 -25.13 -11.78
C CYS A 11 28.81 -26.14 -10.62
N ALA A 12 28.66 -25.65 -9.38
CA ALA A 12 28.20 -26.51 -8.30
C ALA A 12 26.79 -26.96 -8.68
N ALA A 13 26.55 -28.27 -8.63
CA ALA A 13 25.26 -28.84 -8.96
C ALA A 13 24.15 -28.13 -8.17
N PRO A 14 23.00 -27.81 -8.79
CA PRO A 14 21.88 -27.24 -8.06
C PRO A 14 21.50 -28.19 -6.91
N PRO A 15 21.20 -27.66 -5.70
CA PRO A 15 20.67 -28.49 -4.63
C PRO A 15 19.41 -29.19 -5.13
N SER A 16 19.20 -30.45 -4.71
CA SER A 16 18.02 -31.20 -5.11
C SER A 16 16.75 -30.42 -4.77
N PRO A 17 15.69 -30.45 -5.61
CA PRO A 17 14.45 -29.73 -5.36
C PRO A 17 13.69 -30.21 -4.10
N SER A 18 14.13 -31.31 -3.47
CA SER A 18 13.55 -31.83 -2.23
C SER A 18 14.25 -31.36 -0.95
N ALA A 19 15.51 -30.92 -1.02
CA ALA A 19 16.29 -30.56 0.17
C ALA A 19 15.69 -29.45 1.06
N PRO A 20 15.03 -28.39 0.51
CA PRO A 20 14.38 -27.37 1.33
C PRO A 20 13.11 -27.90 2.01
N LEU A 21 12.36 -28.75 1.31
CA LEU A 21 11.11 -29.35 1.81
C LEU A 21 11.40 -30.38 2.89
N ASP A 22 12.44 -31.20 2.71
CA ASP A 22 12.87 -32.21 3.67
C ASP A 22 13.45 -31.57 4.93
N ALA A 23 14.13 -30.41 4.85
CA ALA A 23 14.59 -29.66 6.02
C ALA A 23 13.43 -28.96 6.78
N LEU A 24 12.41 -28.48 6.06
CA LEU A 24 11.17 -27.97 6.65
C LEU A 24 10.36 -29.08 7.35
N ILE A 25 10.37 -30.30 6.79
CA ILE A 25 9.67 -31.48 7.33
C ILE A 25 10.47 -32.16 8.45
N GLN A 26 11.80 -32.26 8.38
CA GLN A 26 12.64 -32.91 9.40
C GLN A 26 12.89 -32.05 10.64
N GLY A 27 12.73 -30.73 10.53
CA GLY A 27 12.76 -29.86 11.69
C GLY A 27 11.58 -30.06 12.66
N SER A 28 10.59 -30.90 12.34
CA SER A 28 9.25 -31.03 12.96
C SER A 28 9.15 -31.67 14.35
N ARG A 29 10.22 -31.72 15.16
CA ARG A 29 10.05 -31.85 16.64
C ARG A 29 9.67 -30.49 17.26
N ARG A 30 8.80 -29.74 16.58
CA ARG A 30 8.39 -28.34 16.86
C ARG A 30 7.08 -28.39 17.63
N VAL A 31 6.91 -27.49 18.61
CA VAL A 31 5.71 -27.25 19.43
C VAL A 31 4.46 -27.94 18.86
N GLU A 32 3.94 -28.93 19.60
CA GLU A 32 2.79 -29.71 19.13
C GLU A 32 1.60 -28.79 18.80
N LEU A 33 0.99 -29.02 17.64
CA LEU A 33 -0.24 -28.35 17.27
C LEU A 33 -1.37 -28.95 18.10
N THR A 34 -1.82 -28.19 19.08
CA THR A 34 -3.00 -28.49 19.91
C THR A 34 -3.96 -27.31 19.81
N PRO A 35 -5.25 -27.48 20.10
CA PRO A 35 -6.19 -26.35 20.13
C PRO A 35 -5.73 -25.22 21.06
N LEU A 36 -5.07 -25.56 22.17
CA LEU A 36 -4.54 -24.57 23.12
C LEU A 36 -3.34 -23.82 22.54
N THR A 37 -2.33 -24.51 22.01
CA THR A 37 -1.14 -23.86 21.44
C THR A 37 -1.50 -23.03 20.21
N TRP A 38 -2.48 -23.47 19.42
CA TRP A 38 -3.01 -22.70 18.30
C TRP A 38 -3.72 -21.42 18.74
N LEU A 39 -4.59 -21.49 19.76
CA LEU A 39 -5.27 -20.33 20.32
C LEU A 39 -4.29 -19.34 20.97
N LEU A 40 -3.28 -19.85 21.68
CA LEU A 40 -2.23 -19.01 22.28
C LEU A 40 -1.39 -18.33 21.19
N ALA A 41 -1.03 -19.03 20.11
CA ALA A 41 -0.30 -18.43 18.99
C ALA A 41 -1.12 -17.31 18.31
N LEU A 42 -2.44 -17.48 18.22
CA LEU A 42 -3.36 -16.47 17.68
C LEU A 42 -3.56 -15.27 18.60
N LEU A 43 -3.31 -15.41 19.90
CA LEU A 43 -3.68 -14.41 20.91
C LEU A 43 -3.11 -13.00 20.66
N PRO A 44 -1.84 -12.79 20.24
CA PRO A 44 -1.32 -11.45 19.94
C PRO A 44 -2.13 -10.74 18.85
N VAL A 45 -2.51 -11.48 17.80
CA VAL A 45 -3.32 -10.98 16.69
C VAL A 45 -4.75 -10.72 17.18
N LEU A 46 -5.34 -11.65 17.94
CA LEU A 46 -6.70 -11.47 18.50
C LEU A 46 -6.78 -10.25 19.43
N VAL A 47 -5.80 -10.06 20.32
CA VAL A 47 -5.72 -8.88 21.21
C VAL A 47 -5.67 -7.60 20.38
N LEU A 48 -4.79 -7.54 19.39
CA LEU A 48 -4.73 -6.40 18.46
C LEU A 48 -6.09 -6.14 17.82
N LEU A 49 -6.69 -7.18 17.24
CA LEU A 49 -7.94 -7.08 16.49
C LEU A 49 -9.12 -6.66 17.39
N LEU A 50 -9.24 -7.25 18.57
CA LEU A 50 -10.29 -6.95 19.54
C LEU A 50 -10.16 -5.54 20.13
N LEU A 51 -8.94 -5.07 20.41
CA LEU A 51 -8.74 -3.70 20.90
C LEU A 51 -9.09 -2.66 19.84
N MET A 52 -8.80 -2.94 18.56
CA MET A 52 -9.14 -2.01 17.47
C MET A 52 -10.64 -1.97 17.18
N VAL A 53 -11.32 -3.12 17.11
CA VAL A 53 -12.76 -3.17 16.78
C VAL A 53 -13.65 -2.98 18.01
N GLY A 54 -13.36 -3.67 19.10
CA GLY A 54 -14.19 -3.64 20.31
C GLY A 54 -14.01 -2.36 21.12
N MET A 55 -12.77 -1.86 21.24
CA MET A 55 -12.47 -0.68 22.05
C MET A 55 -12.10 0.56 21.24
N GLY A 56 -12.08 0.48 19.90
CA GLY A 56 -11.75 1.61 19.03
C GLY A 56 -10.32 2.13 19.18
N TRP A 57 -9.38 1.30 19.68
CA TRP A 57 -8.00 1.72 19.85
C TRP A 57 -7.32 1.98 18.50
N GLY A 58 -6.53 3.05 18.41
CA GLY A 58 -5.69 3.30 17.25
C GLY A 58 -4.57 2.26 17.13
N GLY A 59 -4.08 2.04 15.90
CA GLY A 59 -3.07 1.02 15.58
C GLY A 59 -1.80 1.09 16.43
N SER A 60 -1.38 2.29 16.87
CA SER A 60 -0.23 2.45 17.77
C SER A 60 -0.45 1.79 19.14
N ARG A 61 -1.62 1.98 19.77
CA ARG A 61 -1.91 1.42 21.10
C ARG A 61 -2.23 -0.07 21.02
N ALA A 62 -3.06 -0.47 20.06
CA ALA A 62 -3.40 -1.87 19.86
C ALA A 62 -2.18 -2.71 19.42
N GLY A 63 -1.31 -2.13 18.58
CA GLY A 63 -0.04 -2.73 18.18
C GLY A 63 0.89 -2.97 19.36
N LEU A 64 1.02 -2.01 20.28
CA LEU A 64 1.82 -2.20 21.50
C LEU A 64 1.25 -3.31 22.39
N ALA A 65 -0.08 -3.37 22.56
CA ALA A 65 -0.70 -4.45 23.32
C ALA A 65 -0.42 -5.82 22.68
N GLY A 66 -0.62 -5.96 21.37
CA GLY A 66 -0.30 -7.19 20.63
C GLY A 66 1.19 -7.56 20.74
N PHE A 67 2.10 -6.58 20.64
CA PHE A 67 3.53 -6.78 20.84
C PHE A 67 3.86 -7.32 22.24
N PHE A 68 3.32 -6.71 23.30
CA PHE A 68 3.58 -7.19 24.66
C PHE A 68 2.96 -8.56 24.92
N THR A 69 1.79 -8.86 24.34
CA THR A 69 1.21 -10.20 24.35
C THR A 69 2.12 -11.21 23.65
N ALA A 70 2.64 -10.87 22.47
CA ALA A 70 3.59 -11.73 21.74
C ALA A 70 4.88 -11.94 22.52
N LEU A 71 5.44 -10.89 23.12
CA LEU A 71 6.66 -10.98 23.92
C LEU A 71 6.46 -11.87 25.16
N LEU A 72 5.33 -11.70 25.85
CA LEU A 72 5.00 -12.53 27.00
C LEU A 72 4.91 -14.00 26.61
N LEU A 73 4.17 -14.32 25.54
CA LEU A 73 3.99 -15.70 25.08
C LEU A 73 5.28 -16.29 24.50
N ALA A 74 6.08 -15.49 23.80
CA ALA A 74 7.40 -15.86 23.31
C ALA A 74 8.29 -16.39 24.44
N LEU A 75 8.37 -15.64 25.55
CA LEU A 75 9.24 -15.95 26.69
C LEU A 75 8.70 -17.05 27.61
N THR A 76 7.38 -17.26 27.65
CA THR A 76 6.75 -18.17 28.63
C THR A 76 6.22 -19.48 28.04
N VAL A 77 5.64 -19.45 26.83
CA VAL A 77 4.96 -20.59 26.21
C VAL A 77 5.78 -21.15 25.05
N PHE A 78 6.27 -20.29 24.17
CA PHE A 78 6.93 -20.67 22.92
C PHE A 78 8.45 -20.82 23.03
N GLY A 79 9.00 -20.82 24.24
CA GLY A 79 10.38 -21.23 24.52
C GLY A 79 11.46 -20.28 24.00
N GLY A 80 11.11 -19.03 23.70
CA GLY A 80 12.09 -18.00 23.36
C GLY A 80 12.86 -17.55 24.60
N ASP A 81 14.17 -17.34 24.45
CA ASP A 81 15.00 -16.74 25.49
C ASP A 81 15.15 -15.21 25.29
N ALA A 82 15.85 -14.55 26.22
CA ALA A 82 16.08 -13.11 26.15
C ALA A 82 16.90 -12.69 24.92
N LEU A 83 17.81 -13.55 24.45
CA LEU A 83 18.63 -13.29 23.27
C LEU A 83 17.77 -13.31 22.00
N LEU A 84 16.92 -14.33 21.83
CA LEU A 84 15.98 -14.44 20.72
C LEU A 84 15.05 -13.23 20.68
N ALA A 85 14.49 -12.84 21.83
CA ALA A 85 13.64 -11.65 21.91
C ALA A 85 14.41 -10.38 21.51
N ALA A 86 15.64 -10.21 21.99
CA ALA A 86 16.49 -9.07 21.64
C ALA A 86 16.85 -9.04 20.14
N VAL A 87 17.17 -10.20 19.54
CA VAL A 87 17.46 -10.34 18.11
C VAL A 87 16.21 -10.04 17.27
N ALA A 88 15.05 -10.58 17.63
CA ALA A 88 13.79 -10.34 16.93
C ALA A 88 13.41 -8.85 16.99
N ILE A 89 13.51 -8.21 18.16
CA ILE A 89 13.24 -6.78 18.33
C ILE A 89 14.27 -5.94 17.56
N GLY A 90 15.56 -6.25 17.65
CA GLY A 90 16.62 -5.54 16.92
C GLY A 90 16.41 -5.60 15.40
N LYS A 91 16.09 -6.78 14.87
CA LYS A 91 15.72 -6.97 13.46
C LYS A 91 14.48 -6.17 13.09
N SER A 92 13.47 -6.14 13.96
CA SER A 92 12.24 -5.39 13.71
C SER A 92 12.44 -3.88 13.61
N VAL A 93 13.35 -3.31 14.42
CA VAL A 93 13.70 -1.88 14.35
C VAL A 93 14.33 -1.55 13.00
N PHE A 94 15.22 -2.42 12.51
CA PHE A 94 15.89 -2.24 11.23
C PHE A 94 14.93 -2.37 10.04
N LEU A 95 14.06 -3.37 10.03
CA LEU A 95 13.00 -3.53 9.03
C LEU A 95 12.00 -2.35 9.05
N ALA A 96 11.63 -1.89 10.24
CA ALA A 96 10.77 -0.72 10.38
C ALA A 96 11.44 0.56 9.89
N ALA A 97 12.76 0.72 10.10
CA ALA A 97 13.50 1.88 9.62
C ALA A 97 13.44 2.03 8.10
N ASP A 98 13.52 0.92 7.35
CA ASP A 98 13.37 0.88 5.88
C ASP A 98 12.01 1.47 5.45
N VAL A 99 10.92 0.93 6.01
CA VAL A 99 9.55 1.40 5.73
C VAL A 99 9.37 2.85 6.18
N LEU A 100 9.86 3.21 7.37
CA LEU A 100 9.69 4.53 7.96
C LEU A 100 10.45 5.61 7.20
N TYR A 101 11.60 5.29 6.60
CA TYR A 101 12.31 6.25 5.79
C TYR A 101 11.45 6.72 4.61
N ILE A 102 10.70 5.80 3.97
CA ILE A 102 9.72 6.18 2.93
C ILE A 102 8.58 6.99 3.55
N VAL A 103 7.98 6.54 4.65
CA VAL A 103 6.82 7.20 5.27
C VAL A 103 7.13 8.66 5.66
N TRP A 104 8.25 8.91 6.32
CA TRP A 104 8.63 10.25 6.75
C TRP A 104 8.86 11.18 5.55
N MET A 105 9.57 10.71 4.51
CA MET A 105 9.90 11.53 3.35
C MET A 105 8.71 11.71 2.40
N ALA A 106 7.82 10.71 2.30
CA ALA A 106 6.53 10.83 1.62
C ALA A 106 5.64 11.89 2.28
N LEU A 107 5.53 11.87 3.62
CA LEU A 107 4.79 12.90 4.36
C LEU A 107 5.41 14.28 4.19
N PHE A 108 6.74 14.38 4.14
CA PHE A 108 7.42 15.63 3.83
C PHE A 108 7.04 16.15 2.44
N PHE A 109 7.22 15.33 1.39
CA PHE A 109 6.86 15.68 0.02
C PHE A 109 5.39 16.11 -0.09
N TYR A 110 4.48 15.35 0.51
CA TYR A 110 3.06 15.67 0.54
C TYR A 110 2.78 17.01 1.24
N ASN A 111 3.36 17.26 2.41
CA ASN A 111 3.12 18.51 3.12
C ASN A 111 3.70 19.72 2.37
N VAL A 112 4.80 19.56 1.61
CA VAL A 112 5.32 20.61 0.71
C VAL A 112 4.29 20.98 -0.36
N THR A 113 3.72 20.00 -1.08
CA THR A 113 2.75 20.26 -2.15
C THR A 113 1.41 20.74 -1.61
N ASN A 114 0.98 20.21 -0.48
CA ASN A 114 -0.26 20.61 0.18
C ASN A 114 -0.18 22.04 0.74
N GLU A 115 0.91 22.41 1.40
CA GLU A 115 1.11 23.77 1.92
C GLU A 115 1.29 24.80 0.79
N ALA A 116 1.82 24.39 -0.36
CA ALA A 116 1.88 25.22 -1.56
C ALA A 116 0.50 25.39 -2.26
N GLY A 117 -0.55 24.72 -1.78
CA GLY A 117 -1.91 24.77 -2.35
C GLY A 117 -2.05 24.07 -3.71
N THR A 118 -1.03 23.35 -4.18
CA THR A 118 -1.05 22.75 -5.52
C THR A 118 -2.01 21.57 -5.62
N VAL A 119 -2.20 20.83 -4.51
CA VAL A 119 -3.19 19.75 -4.39
C VAL A 119 -4.60 20.26 -4.65
N ALA A 120 -4.99 21.38 -4.02
CA ALA A 120 -6.31 21.99 -4.20
C ALA A 120 -6.49 22.55 -5.63
N MET A 121 -5.45 23.19 -6.19
CA MET A 121 -5.47 23.75 -7.55
C MET A 121 -5.76 22.69 -8.62
N LEU A 122 -5.13 21.51 -8.52
CA LEU A 122 -5.38 20.40 -9.44
C LEU A 122 -6.84 19.95 -9.39
N GLY A 123 -7.42 19.90 -8.20
CA GLY A 123 -8.82 19.53 -7.99
C GLY A 123 -9.84 20.49 -8.61
N HIS A 124 -9.56 21.79 -8.64
CA HIS A 124 -10.46 22.79 -9.25
C HIS A 124 -10.37 22.89 -10.78
N SER A 125 -9.30 22.37 -11.38
CA SER A 125 -9.06 22.47 -12.82
C SER A 125 -9.77 21.35 -13.61
N LEU A 126 -9.86 20.16 -13.04
CA LEU A 126 -10.44 18.97 -13.69
C LEU A 126 -11.96 19.04 -14.00
N PRO A 127 -12.82 19.62 -13.15
CA PRO A 127 -14.25 19.69 -13.43
C PRO A 127 -14.58 20.48 -14.70
N ARG A 128 -13.71 21.42 -15.10
CA ARG A 128 -13.92 22.30 -16.26
C ARG A 128 -13.71 21.60 -17.61
N LEU A 129 -13.17 20.38 -17.62
CA LEU A 129 -12.79 19.68 -18.85
C LEU A 129 -13.97 19.06 -19.58
N THR A 130 -15.03 18.65 -18.86
CA THR A 130 -16.20 18.02 -19.47
C THR A 130 -17.48 18.37 -18.70
N PRO A 131 -18.57 18.69 -19.41
CA PRO A 131 -19.89 18.86 -18.81
C PRO A 131 -20.56 17.51 -18.49
N ASP A 132 -20.02 16.39 -19.00
CA ASP A 132 -20.58 15.08 -18.73
C ASP A 132 -20.28 14.63 -17.30
N ARG A 133 -21.31 14.62 -16.44
CA ARG A 133 -21.19 14.24 -15.03
C ARG A 133 -20.52 12.88 -14.82
N ALA A 134 -20.76 11.90 -15.69
CA ALA A 134 -20.18 10.57 -15.53
C ALA A 134 -18.68 10.53 -15.88
N ALA A 135 -18.26 11.20 -16.97
CA ALA A 135 -16.82 11.38 -17.26
C ALA A 135 -16.13 12.26 -16.22
N GLN A 136 -16.80 13.33 -15.76
CA GLN A 136 -16.27 14.25 -14.74
C GLN A 136 -16.00 13.54 -13.42
N SER A 137 -16.93 12.70 -12.94
CA SER A 137 -16.73 11.91 -11.71
C SER A 137 -15.62 10.88 -11.86
N LEU A 138 -15.41 10.28 -13.04
CA LEU A 138 -14.28 9.38 -13.26
C LEU A 138 -12.94 10.12 -13.22
N LEU A 139 -12.83 11.30 -13.84
CA LEU A 139 -11.59 12.09 -13.79
C LEU A 139 -11.24 12.51 -12.36
N ILE A 140 -12.23 12.88 -11.56
CA ILE A 140 -12.01 13.43 -10.21
C ILE A 140 -11.91 12.30 -9.17
N SER A 141 -12.94 11.46 -9.12
CA SER A 141 -13.13 10.45 -8.08
C SER A 141 -12.54 9.09 -8.41
N TRP A 142 -11.88 8.92 -9.55
CA TRP A 142 -11.13 7.69 -9.85
C TRP A 142 -9.69 8.00 -10.25
N VAL A 143 -9.47 8.88 -11.24
CA VAL A 143 -8.12 9.22 -11.70
C VAL A 143 -7.38 10.14 -10.71
N PHE A 144 -7.93 11.33 -10.43
CA PHE A 144 -7.26 12.31 -9.58
C PHE A 144 -7.15 11.84 -8.13
N VAL A 145 -8.18 11.21 -7.59
CA VAL A 145 -8.09 10.60 -6.25
C VAL A 145 -7.00 9.52 -6.17
N SER A 146 -6.78 8.75 -7.24
CA SER A 146 -5.68 7.77 -7.32
C SER A 146 -4.32 8.46 -7.40
N LEU A 147 -4.22 9.64 -8.04
CA LEU A 147 -3.00 10.45 -8.03
C LEU A 147 -2.66 10.94 -6.63
N LEU A 148 -3.67 11.42 -5.89
CA LEU A 148 -3.51 11.79 -4.48
C LEU A 148 -3.13 10.59 -3.62
N GLN A 149 -3.67 9.39 -3.91
CA GLN A 149 -3.27 8.17 -3.21
C GLN A 149 -1.82 7.78 -3.54
N GLY A 150 -1.38 7.98 -4.78
CA GLY A 150 0.01 7.75 -5.19
C GLY A 150 1.02 8.46 -4.29
N VAL A 151 0.71 9.70 -3.89
CA VAL A 151 1.63 10.61 -3.21
C VAL A 151 1.30 10.86 -1.74
N GLY A 152 0.05 11.24 -1.45
CA GLY A 152 -0.36 11.78 -0.14
C GLY A 152 -0.88 10.73 0.84
N GLY A 153 -1.46 9.64 0.36
CA GLY A 153 -1.92 8.53 1.21
C GLY A 153 -2.79 8.93 2.40
N PHE A 154 -2.85 8.08 3.43
CA PHE A 154 -3.31 8.44 4.79
C PHE A 154 -4.66 9.18 4.93
N GLY A 155 -5.62 8.93 4.02
CA GLY A 155 -6.95 9.55 4.04
C GLY A 155 -7.04 10.93 3.36
N VAL A 156 -5.90 11.48 2.92
CA VAL A 156 -5.84 12.70 2.08
C VAL A 156 -6.71 12.61 0.83
N PRO A 157 -6.72 11.49 0.07
CA PRO A 157 -7.48 11.44 -1.17
C PRO A 157 -8.96 11.74 -0.96
N VAL A 158 -9.57 11.18 0.09
CA VAL A 158 -10.98 11.39 0.42
C VAL A 158 -11.22 12.80 0.96
N ALA A 159 -10.34 13.28 1.84
CA ALA A 159 -10.47 14.61 2.46
C ALA A 159 -10.44 15.76 1.45
N VAL A 160 -9.68 15.60 0.36
CA VAL A 160 -9.57 16.60 -0.71
C VAL A 160 -10.70 16.45 -1.73
N VAL A 161 -11.00 15.22 -2.14
CA VAL A 161 -11.90 14.98 -3.27
C VAL A 161 -13.37 15.07 -2.88
N ALA A 162 -13.74 14.67 -1.67
CA ALA A 162 -15.15 14.70 -1.26
C ALA A 162 -15.75 16.13 -1.26
N PRO A 163 -15.10 17.17 -0.70
CA PRO A 163 -15.61 18.55 -0.77
C PRO A 163 -15.71 19.08 -2.20
N LEU A 164 -14.75 18.73 -3.06
CA LEU A 164 -14.78 19.12 -4.48
C LEU A 164 -16.02 18.55 -5.18
N LEU A 165 -16.36 17.29 -4.93
CA LEU A 165 -17.55 16.66 -5.50
C LEU A 165 -18.85 17.28 -4.96
N VAL A 166 -18.90 17.64 -3.67
CA VAL A 166 -20.04 18.38 -3.12
C VAL A 166 -20.20 19.73 -3.82
N GLY A 167 -19.11 20.44 -4.08
CA GLY A 167 -19.11 21.69 -4.84
C GLY A 167 -19.62 21.54 -6.29
N LEU A 168 -19.55 20.34 -6.86
CA LEU A 168 -20.10 20.01 -8.20
C LEU A 168 -21.57 19.56 -8.15
N GLY A 169 -22.19 19.55 -6.97
CA GLY A 169 -23.58 19.21 -6.75
C GLY A 169 -23.85 17.72 -6.58
N TYR A 170 -22.86 16.92 -6.17
CA TYR A 170 -23.09 15.57 -5.65
C TYR A 170 -23.53 15.63 -4.19
N SER A 171 -24.33 14.66 -3.74
CA SER A 171 -24.61 14.55 -2.30
C SER A 171 -23.33 14.21 -1.53
N ALA A 172 -23.22 14.69 -0.29
CA ALA A 172 -22.06 14.43 0.57
C ALA A 172 -21.76 12.93 0.72
N THR A 173 -22.80 12.10 0.83
CA THR A 173 -22.67 10.64 0.87
C THR A 173 -22.08 10.07 -0.42
N GLN A 174 -22.57 10.49 -1.59
CA GLN A 174 -22.01 10.05 -2.87
C GLN A 174 -20.55 10.50 -3.01
N ALA A 175 -20.24 11.73 -2.60
CA ALA A 175 -18.89 12.28 -2.68
C ALA A 175 -17.87 11.45 -1.89
N VAL A 176 -18.18 11.14 -0.63
CA VAL A 176 -17.30 10.32 0.23
C VAL A 176 -17.14 8.90 -0.33
N ILE A 177 -18.24 8.27 -0.76
CA ILE A 177 -18.20 6.91 -1.32
C ILE A 177 -17.38 6.85 -2.60
N MET A 178 -17.62 7.76 -3.55
CA MET A 178 -16.87 7.78 -4.82
C MET A 178 -15.39 8.05 -4.59
N ALA A 179 -15.06 9.06 -3.77
CA ALA A 179 -13.67 9.37 -3.45
C ALA A 179 -12.97 8.19 -2.77
N SER A 180 -13.66 7.46 -1.90
CA SER A 180 -13.10 6.31 -1.20
C SER A 180 -12.89 5.10 -2.13
N LEU A 181 -13.90 4.71 -2.92
CA LEU A 181 -13.83 3.53 -3.80
C LEU A 181 -12.84 3.69 -4.95
N GLY A 182 -12.69 4.91 -5.47
CA GLY A 182 -11.89 5.16 -6.65
C GLY A 182 -10.40 4.90 -6.49
N HIS A 183 -9.83 5.07 -5.29
CA HIS A 183 -8.40 4.85 -5.08
C HIS A 183 -8.06 3.53 -4.36
N GLY A 184 -9.04 2.67 -4.09
CA GLY A 184 -8.82 1.41 -3.37
C GLY A 184 -7.82 0.47 -4.06
N TRP A 185 -7.79 0.48 -5.40
CA TRP A 185 -6.85 -0.30 -6.21
C TRP A 185 -5.39 0.24 -6.14
N ALA A 186 -5.20 1.48 -5.73
CA ALA A 186 -3.93 2.18 -5.78
C ALA A 186 -3.18 2.17 -4.45
N VAL A 187 -3.70 1.61 -3.35
CA VAL A 187 -3.11 1.80 -2.02
C VAL A 187 -1.80 1.02 -1.83
N THR A 188 -1.66 -0.17 -2.44
CA THR A 188 -0.44 -1.00 -2.28
C THR A 188 0.81 -0.33 -2.87
N PHE A 189 0.71 0.17 -4.10
CA PHE A 189 1.79 0.88 -4.79
C PHE A 189 1.70 2.40 -4.61
N GLY A 190 0.62 2.89 -4.02
CA GLY A 190 0.46 4.28 -3.56
C GLY A 190 1.08 4.50 -2.20
N SER A 191 0.96 5.72 -1.70
CA SER A 191 1.79 6.23 -0.60
C SER A 191 3.26 5.87 -0.85
N LEU A 192 3.66 5.96 -2.12
CA LEU A 192 4.99 5.67 -2.63
C LEU A 192 5.48 4.24 -2.35
N GLY A 193 4.60 3.26 -2.49
CA GLY A 193 4.90 1.83 -2.34
C GLY A 193 5.11 1.35 -0.90
N THR A 194 4.84 2.18 0.10
CA THR A 194 5.05 1.83 1.53
C THR A 194 4.42 0.51 1.95
N SER A 195 3.21 0.20 1.48
CA SER A 195 2.52 -1.06 1.82
C SER A 195 3.16 -2.27 1.14
N PHE A 196 3.62 -2.11 -0.10
CA PHE A 196 4.34 -3.15 -0.83
C PHE A 196 5.72 -3.41 -0.22
N VAL A 197 6.46 -2.35 0.13
CA VAL A 197 7.76 -2.47 0.81
C VAL A 197 7.59 -3.16 2.16
N ALA A 198 6.59 -2.79 2.95
CA ALA A 198 6.30 -3.47 4.21
C ALA A 198 5.99 -4.96 4.03
N LEU A 199 5.27 -5.34 2.96
CA LEU A 199 5.04 -6.75 2.63
C LEU A 199 6.36 -7.48 2.32
N THR A 200 7.22 -6.91 1.47
CA THR A 200 8.54 -7.49 1.16
C THR A 200 9.42 -7.60 2.40
N ALA A 201 9.33 -6.62 3.31
CA ALA A 201 10.11 -6.58 4.54
C ALA A 201 9.73 -7.71 5.51
N VAL A 202 8.44 -7.97 5.71
CA VAL A 202 7.99 -9.02 6.65
C VAL A 202 8.03 -10.43 6.06
N THR A 203 7.98 -10.57 4.74
CA THR A 203 8.05 -11.88 4.07
C THR A 203 9.48 -12.28 3.68
N GLY A 204 10.41 -11.32 3.65
CA GLY A 204 11.78 -11.52 3.17
C GLY A 204 11.88 -11.80 1.67
N LEU A 205 10.77 -11.73 0.93
CA LEU A 205 10.76 -12.03 -0.50
C LEU A 205 11.22 -10.81 -1.32
N PRO A 206 12.01 -11.03 -2.39
CA PRO A 206 12.38 -9.96 -3.31
C PRO A 206 11.14 -9.30 -3.92
N GLY A 207 11.17 -7.96 -4.06
CA GLY A 207 10.05 -7.20 -4.60
C GLY A 207 9.72 -7.61 -6.04
N GLU A 208 10.72 -8.01 -6.82
CA GLU A 208 10.63 -8.46 -8.20
C GLU A 208 9.73 -9.70 -8.33
N VAL A 209 9.75 -10.57 -7.32
CA VAL A 209 8.93 -11.79 -7.26
C VAL A 209 7.45 -11.45 -7.00
N LEU A 210 7.18 -10.46 -6.13
CA LEU A 210 5.82 -10.10 -5.73
C LEU A 210 5.16 -9.06 -6.63
N ALA A 211 5.95 -8.23 -7.32
CA ALA A 211 5.46 -7.06 -8.03
C ALA A 211 4.53 -7.42 -9.19
N HIS A 212 4.85 -8.48 -9.93
CA HIS A 212 4.06 -8.91 -11.08
C HIS A 212 2.61 -9.23 -10.70
N ASP A 213 2.42 -10.17 -9.78
CA ASP A 213 1.08 -10.64 -9.40
C ASP A 213 0.31 -9.56 -8.65
N SER A 214 0.98 -8.84 -7.74
CA SER A 214 0.37 -7.75 -6.98
C SER A 214 -0.13 -6.64 -7.91
N ALA A 215 0.69 -6.22 -8.90
CA ALA A 215 0.32 -5.17 -9.83
C ALA A 215 -0.75 -5.60 -10.83
N LEU A 216 -0.74 -6.87 -11.26
CA LEU A 216 -1.78 -7.40 -12.14
C LEU A 216 -3.14 -7.41 -11.45
N VAL A 217 -3.22 -8.03 -10.26
CA VAL A 217 -4.48 -8.17 -9.50
C VAL A 217 -5.07 -6.79 -9.16
N LEU A 218 -4.24 -5.85 -8.72
CA LEU A 218 -4.67 -4.47 -8.46
C LEU A 218 -5.02 -3.71 -9.75
N GLY A 219 -4.29 -3.95 -10.84
CA GLY A 219 -4.60 -3.37 -12.15
C GLY A 219 -5.97 -3.81 -12.67
N LEU A 220 -6.37 -5.07 -12.42
CA LEU A 220 -7.72 -5.55 -12.72
C LEU A 220 -8.76 -4.93 -11.76
N ALA A 221 -8.44 -4.84 -10.47
CA ALA A 221 -9.32 -4.19 -9.49
C ALA A 221 -9.57 -2.70 -9.82
N CYS A 222 -8.64 -2.02 -10.50
CA CYS A 222 -8.78 -0.65 -10.99
C CYS A 222 -10.06 -0.45 -11.81
N LEU A 223 -10.36 -1.39 -12.71
CA LEU A 223 -11.56 -1.33 -13.56
C LEU A 223 -12.84 -1.42 -12.73
N ILE A 224 -12.85 -2.28 -11.71
CA ILE A 224 -13.99 -2.42 -10.79
C ILE A 224 -14.16 -1.15 -9.95
N SER A 225 -13.07 -0.56 -9.43
CA SER A 225 -13.11 0.73 -8.74
C SER A 225 -13.72 1.83 -9.63
N GLY A 226 -13.28 1.94 -10.89
CA GLY A 226 -13.85 2.89 -11.86
C GLY A 226 -15.34 2.62 -12.15
N ALA A 227 -15.72 1.34 -12.29
CA ALA A 227 -17.11 0.95 -12.53
C ALA A 227 -18.03 1.35 -11.38
N LEU A 228 -17.58 1.14 -10.14
CA LEU A 228 -18.33 1.53 -8.96
C LEU A 228 -18.45 3.05 -8.84
N VAL A 229 -17.41 3.81 -9.17
CA VAL A 229 -17.49 5.28 -9.21
C VAL A 229 -18.53 5.75 -10.23
N ALA A 230 -18.51 5.21 -11.46
CA ALA A 230 -19.50 5.56 -12.47
C ALA A 230 -20.93 5.17 -12.06
N TYR A 231 -21.10 4.00 -11.45
CA TYR A 231 -22.38 3.53 -10.91
C TYR A 231 -22.91 4.43 -9.78
N VAL A 232 -22.08 4.78 -8.80
CA VAL A 232 -22.49 5.67 -7.70
C VAL A 232 -22.79 7.08 -8.19
N SER A 233 -22.08 7.54 -9.23
CA SER A 233 -22.29 8.85 -9.84
C SER A 233 -23.61 8.96 -10.62
N ALA A 234 -23.95 7.96 -11.43
CA ALA A 234 -25.00 8.10 -12.45
C ALA A 234 -25.81 6.81 -12.71
N GLY A 235 -25.73 5.82 -11.81
CA GLY A 235 -26.43 4.54 -11.91
C GLY A 235 -25.94 3.67 -13.07
N TRP A 236 -26.74 2.65 -13.40
CA TRP A 236 -26.43 1.69 -14.46
C TRP A 236 -26.30 2.33 -15.85
N ALA A 237 -27.21 3.26 -16.19
CA ALA A 237 -27.15 3.97 -17.48
C ALA A 237 -25.88 4.81 -17.59
N GLY A 238 -25.46 5.46 -16.50
CA GLY A 238 -24.19 6.19 -16.42
C GLY A 238 -22.98 5.29 -16.65
N LEU A 239 -22.91 4.16 -15.95
CA LEU A 239 -21.84 3.17 -16.10
C LEU A 239 -21.71 2.67 -17.55
N LEU A 240 -22.82 2.22 -18.15
CA LEU A 240 -22.82 1.72 -19.52
C LEU A 240 -22.38 2.80 -20.53
N ARG A 241 -22.81 4.06 -20.32
CA ARG A 241 -22.42 5.18 -21.17
C ARG A 241 -20.94 5.55 -21.04
N SER A 242 -20.34 5.34 -19.87
CA SER A 242 -18.94 5.61 -19.56
C SER A 242 -18.01 4.45 -19.85
N LEU A 243 -18.52 3.29 -20.27
CA LEU A 243 -17.73 2.08 -20.49
C LEU A 243 -16.50 2.28 -21.40
N PRO A 244 -16.58 3.03 -22.53
CA PRO A 244 -15.39 3.26 -23.36
C PRO A 244 -14.29 4.03 -22.62
N MET A 245 -14.66 5.07 -21.88
CA MET A 245 -13.72 5.85 -21.08
C MET A 245 -13.12 5.00 -19.96
N LEU A 246 -13.97 4.23 -19.27
CA LEU A 246 -13.56 3.35 -18.19
C LEU A 246 -12.54 2.33 -18.67
N LEU A 247 -12.79 1.66 -19.80
CA LEU A 247 -11.87 0.66 -20.33
C LEU A 247 -10.54 1.28 -20.77
N LEU A 248 -10.56 2.41 -21.50
CA LEU A 248 -9.35 3.08 -21.98
C LEU A 248 -8.50 3.63 -20.83
N VAL A 249 -9.12 4.39 -19.93
CA VAL A 249 -8.44 5.02 -18.79
C VAL A 249 -7.97 3.94 -17.80
N GLY A 250 -8.80 2.94 -17.51
CA GLY A 250 -8.47 1.87 -16.58
C GLY A 250 -7.36 0.97 -17.11
N ALA A 251 -7.37 0.64 -18.41
CA ALA A 251 -6.25 -0.05 -19.04
C ALA A 251 -4.97 0.80 -18.97
N GLY A 252 -5.06 2.10 -19.29
CA GLY A 252 -3.91 3.01 -19.17
C GLY A 252 -3.32 3.06 -17.75
N MET A 253 -4.18 3.15 -16.73
CA MET A 253 -3.79 3.17 -15.33
C MET A 253 -3.17 1.83 -14.88
N GLY A 254 -3.88 0.73 -15.14
CA GLY A 254 -3.48 -0.62 -14.70
C GLY A 254 -2.22 -1.12 -15.41
N LEU A 255 -2.13 -0.97 -16.74
CA LEU A 255 -0.96 -1.39 -17.52
C LEU A 255 0.28 -0.56 -17.18
N THR A 256 0.13 0.75 -16.99
CA THR A 256 1.26 1.60 -16.58
C THR A 256 1.74 1.22 -15.18
N GLN A 257 0.82 1.01 -14.22
CA GLN A 257 1.20 0.54 -12.88
C GLN A 257 1.94 -0.79 -12.95
N TRP A 258 1.42 -1.77 -13.71
CA TRP A 258 2.04 -3.08 -13.87
C TRP A 258 3.43 -2.97 -14.51
N PHE A 259 3.57 -2.21 -15.60
CA PHE A 259 4.85 -2.00 -16.28
C PHE A 259 5.88 -1.35 -15.36
N VAL A 260 5.51 -0.28 -14.65
CA VAL A 260 6.43 0.43 -13.75
C VAL A 260 6.81 -0.46 -12.55
N ALA A 261 5.83 -1.10 -11.90
CA ALA A 261 6.09 -1.93 -10.72
C ALA A 261 6.97 -3.15 -11.02
N THR A 262 6.76 -3.82 -12.16
CA THR A 262 7.55 -4.99 -12.56
C THR A 262 8.99 -4.67 -12.96
N ARG A 263 9.34 -3.39 -13.13
CA ARG A 263 10.71 -2.92 -13.42
C ARG A 263 11.46 -2.43 -12.18
N GLY A 264 10.99 -2.78 -10.98
CA GLY A 264 11.61 -2.34 -9.72
C GLY A 264 11.11 -0.97 -9.22
N LEU A 265 10.30 -0.26 -10.01
CA LEU A 265 9.82 1.08 -9.70
C LEU A 265 8.46 1.09 -8.97
N TRP A 266 8.19 0.09 -8.14
CA TRP A 266 6.90 -0.08 -7.46
C TRP A 266 6.49 1.12 -6.59
N THR A 267 7.45 1.90 -6.09
CA THR A 267 7.17 3.15 -5.34
C THR A 267 6.52 4.23 -6.21
N LEU A 268 6.64 4.14 -7.53
CA LEU A 268 6.00 5.05 -8.48
C LEU A 268 4.79 4.42 -9.17
N GLY A 269 4.46 3.16 -8.88
CA GLY A 269 3.49 2.37 -9.65
C GLY A 269 2.14 3.06 -9.76
N SER A 270 1.51 3.38 -8.63
CA SER A 270 0.19 4.02 -8.63
C SER A 270 0.22 5.48 -9.08
N THR A 271 1.27 6.24 -8.74
CA THR A 271 1.43 7.63 -9.19
C THR A 271 1.55 7.73 -10.71
N SER A 272 2.39 6.88 -11.31
CA SER A 272 2.58 6.79 -12.76
C SER A 272 1.30 6.30 -13.44
N GLY A 273 0.65 5.29 -12.88
CA GLY A 273 -0.66 4.80 -13.34
C GLY A 273 -1.70 5.92 -13.37
N ALA A 274 -1.85 6.68 -12.28
CA ALA A 274 -2.80 7.77 -12.20
C ALA A 274 -2.49 8.93 -13.18
N LEU A 275 -1.20 9.27 -13.38
CA LEU A 275 -0.79 10.27 -14.38
C LEU A 275 -1.09 9.81 -15.81
N ALA A 276 -0.81 8.55 -16.14
CA ALA A 276 -1.20 7.97 -17.43
C ALA A 276 -2.73 8.00 -17.59
N GLY A 277 -3.48 7.66 -16.55
CA GLY A 277 -4.94 7.79 -16.52
C GLY A 277 -5.43 9.21 -16.76
N ALA A 278 -4.75 10.21 -16.20
CA ALA A 278 -5.08 11.62 -16.43
C ALA A 278 -4.83 12.02 -17.88
N VAL A 279 -3.69 11.63 -18.46
CA VAL A 279 -3.38 11.89 -19.87
C VAL A 279 -4.40 11.22 -20.79
N VAL A 280 -4.67 9.93 -20.60
CA VAL A 280 -5.65 9.17 -21.41
C VAL A 280 -7.07 9.71 -21.23
N GLY A 281 -7.45 10.07 -20.00
CA GLY A 281 -8.77 10.62 -19.69
C GLY A 281 -9.01 11.98 -20.32
N VAL A 282 -8.02 12.89 -20.24
CA VAL A 282 -8.06 14.19 -20.91
C VAL A 282 -8.11 14.00 -22.42
N ALA A 283 -7.25 13.14 -23.00
CA ALA A 283 -7.26 12.85 -24.43
C ALA A 283 -8.61 12.29 -24.90
N TYR A 284 -9.23 11.39 -24.12
CA TYR A 284 -10.56 10.86 -24.41
C TYR A 284 -11.62 11.96 -24.42
N VAL A 285 -11.64 12.83 -23.42
CA VAL A 285 -12.60 13.95 -23.35
C VAL A 285 -12.42 14.92 -24.52
N LEU A 286 -11.18 15.18 -24.92
CA LEU A 286 -10.88 16.06 -26.06
C LEU A 286 -11.13 15.40 -27.42
N SER A 287 -11.23 14.07 -27.48
CA SER A 287 -11.50 13.33 -28.71
C SER A 287 -12.92 13.55 -29.24
N PRO A 288 -13.20 13.28 -30.54
CA PRO A 288 -14.55 13.38 -31.10
C PRO A 288 -15.60 12.54 -30.34
N LEU A 289 -15.19 11.38 -29.81
CA LEU A 289 -16.04 10.49 -29.00
C LEU A 289 -16.46 11.13 -27.67
N GLY A 290 -15.55 11.90 -27.04
CA GLY A 290 -15.82 12.66 -25.82
C GLY A 290 -16.67 13.91 -26.10
N ARG A 291 -16.34 14.65 -27.17
CA ARG A 291 -17.03 15.88 -27.58
C ARG A 291 -18.46 15.63 -28.05
N ALA A 292 -18.74 14.51 -28.70
CA ALA A 292 -20.10 14.14 -29.15
C ALA A 292 -21.11 14.04 -27.99
N LYS A 293 -20.63 13.86 -26.75
CA LYS A 293 -21.46 13.77 -25.54
C LYS A 293 -21.47 15.06 -24.70
N ALA A 294 -20.76 16.11 -25.12
CA ALA A 294 -20.60 17.35 -24.36
C ALA A 294 -21.38 18.52 -25.00
N LYS A 295 -22.34 19.10 -24.27
CA LYS A 295 -22.84 20.46 -24.58
C LYS A 295 -21.90 21.48 -23.93
N ALA A 296 -21.27 22.34 -24.73
CA ALA A 296 -20.26 23.28 -24.26
C ALA A 296 -20.74 24.09 -23.04
N ALA A 297 -19.96 24.04 -21.95
CA ALA A 297 -20.14 24.94 -20.82
C ALA A 297 -19.39 26.27 -21.11
N PRO A 298 -19.88 27.41 -20.60
CA PRO A 298 -19.18 28.68 -20.76
C PRO A 298 -17.79 28.63 -20.11
N ALA A 299 -16.78 29.16 -20.81
CA ALA A 299 -15.43 29.28 -20.28
C ALA A 299 -15.38 30.43 -19.26
N GLU A 300 -15.31 30.11 -17.98
CA GLU A 300 -14.99 31.08 -16.93
C GLU A 300 -13.48 31.13 -16.66
N HIS A 301 -13.00 32.32 -16.26
CA HIS A 301 -11.60 32.72 -16.19
C HIS A 301 -10.65 31.62 -15.64
N ALA A 302 -9.54 31.43 -16.36
CA ALA A 302 -8.46 30.53 -15.96
C ALA A 302 -7.88 30.98 -14.61
N PRO A 303 -7.50 30.05 -13.71
CA PRO A 303 -6.84 30.41 -12.47
C PRO A 303 -5.56 31.22 -12.73
N SER A 304 -5.26 32.21 -11.88
CA SER A 304 -4.11 33.11 -12.02
C SER A 304 -2.74 32.43 -11.84
N ARG A 305 -2.71 31.20 -11.33
CA ARG A 305 -1.50 30.40 -11.06
C ARG A 305 -1.37 29.24 -12.05
N SER A 306 -0.13 28.98 -12.48
CA SER A 306 0.17 28.01 -13.55
C SER A 306 -0.05 26.55 -13.11
N LEU A 307 -0.88 25.82 -13.87
CA LEU A 307 -1.11 24.38 -13.72
C LEU A 307 0.17 23.57 -13.91
N VAL A 308 1.04 23.99 -14.84
CA VAL A 308 2.34 23.35 -15.08
C VAL A 308 3.20 23.39 -13.82
N LEU A 309 3.19 24.53 -13.13
CA LEU A 309 3.92 24.68 -11.88
C LEU A 309 3.31 23.84 -10.75
N ALA A 310 1.97 23.70 -10.70
CA ALA A 310 1.32 22.78 -9.75
C ALA A 310 1.69 21.31 -9.97
N LEU A 311 1.91 20.90 -11.23
CA LEU A 311 2.36 19.55 -11.59
C LEU A 311 3.87 19.34 -11.41
N ALA A 312 4.66 20.42 -11.29
CA ALA A 312 6.12 20.36 -11.29
C ALA A 312 6.69 19.42 -10.22
N ALA A 313 6.17 19.42 -8.99
CA ALA A 313 6.65 18.53 -7.93
C ALA A 313 6.54 17.04 -8.32
N TYR A 314 5.43 16.65 -8.96
CA TYR A 314 5.19 15.28 -9.40
C TYR A 314 6.08 14.91 -10.59
N ILE A 315 6.30 15.85 -11.53
CA ILE A 315 7.21 15.67 -12.66
C ILE A 315 8.65 15.52 -12.15
N ILE A 316 9.08 16.36 -11.20
CA ILE A 316 10.40 16.29 -10.56
C ILE A 316 10.59 14.94 -9.88
N LEU A 317 9.59 14.49 -9.10
CA LEU A 317 9.64 13.18 -8.44
C LEU A 317 9.83 12.05 -9.46
N LEU A 318 9.01 12.01 -10.51
CA LEU A 318 9.15 10.99 -11.55
C LEU A 318 10.51 11.08 -12.26
N ALA A 319 10.93 12.28 -12.65
CA ALA A 319 12.19 12.49 -13.35
C ALA A 319 13.38 12.02 -12.51
N LEU A 320 13.44 12.39 -11.23
CA LEU A 320 14.50 11.94 -10.31
C LEU A 320 14.47 10.43 -10.12
N ALA A 321 13.30 9.85 -9.85
CA ALA A 321 13.20 8.43 -9.59
C ALA A 321 13.52 7.58 -10.82
N PHE A 322 13.06 7.96 -12.02
CA PHE A 322 13.47 7.31 -13.27
C PHE A 322 14.95 7.52 -13.55
N SER A 323 15.52 8.70 -13.27
CA SER A 323 16.95 8.95 -13.48
C SER A 323 17.80 8.03 -12.61
N VAL A 324 17.51 7.92 -11.32
CA VAL A 324 18.28 7.08 -10.39
C VAL A 324 18.21 5.60 -10.78
N ASN A 325 17.06 5.12 -11.24
CA ASN A 325 16.87 3.70 -11.55
C ASN A 325 17.25 3.29 -12.97
N LEU A 326 17.18 4.21 -13.95
CA LEU A 326 17.50 3.91 -15.35
C LEU A 326 18.94 4.26 -15.72
N ILE A 327 19.58 5.19 -14.99
CA ILE A 327 20.96 5.60 -15.22
C ILE A 327 21.84 4.88 -14.19
N ALA A 328 22.33 3.69 -14.56
CA ALA A 328 23.10 2.83 -13.64
C ALA A 328 24.26 3.54 -12.90
N PRO A 329 25.09 4.40 -13.55
CA PRO A 329 26.15 5.11 -12.84
C PRO A 329 25.64 6.04 -11.72
N LEU A 330 24.44 6.59 -11.88
CA LEU A 330 23.82 7.44 -10.86
C LEU A 330 23.28 6.59 -9.70
N GLY A 331 22.64 5.46 -10.01
CA GLY A 331 22.19 4.49 -9.01
C GLY A 331 23.34 3.97 -8.17
N ASP A 332 24.39 3.46 -8.80
CA ASP A 332 25.59 2.90 -8.14
C ASP A 332 26.28 3.93 -7.22
N LEU A 333 26.33 5.19 -7.65
CA LEU A 333 26.89 6.28 -6.85
C LEU A 333 26.07 6.51 -5.57
N LEU A 334 24.73 6.51 -5.68
CA LEU A 334 23.84 6.73 -4.55
C LEU A 334 23.74 5.52 -3.62
N ASP A 335 23.95 4.32 -4.16
CA ASP A 335 23.98 3.06 -3.41
C ASP A 335 25.35 2.74 -2.80
N THR A 336 26.33 3.63 -2.91
CA THR A 336 27.67 3.41 -2.32
C THR A 336 27.63 3.29 -0.80
N VAL A 337 26.69 3.97 -0.13
CA VAL A 337 26.56 3.92 1.34
C VAL A 337 25.31 3.13 1.72
N MET A 338 25.51 1.85 2.03
CA MET A 338 24.45 0.94 2.49
C MET A 338 24.66 0.58 3.96
N LEU A 339 23.61 0.75 4.76
CA LEU A 339 23.57 0.21 6.12
C LEU A 339 23.07 -1.23 6.04
N GLN A 340 23.84 -2.17 6.57
CA GLN A 340 23.44 -3.58 6.67
C GLN A 340 23.85 -4.14 8.03
N LEU A 341 22.89 -4.73 8.74
CA LEU A 341 23.11 -5.36 10.04
C LEU A 341 23.14 -6.88 9.87
N HIS A 342 23.99 -7.55 10.65
CA HIS A 342 24.06 -9.00 10.70
C HIS A 342 23.38 -9.48 11.98
N PHE A 343 22.50 -10.47 11.84
CA PHE A 343 21.76 -11.04 12.97
C PHE A 343 22.25 -12.47 13.22
N PRO A 344 22.59 -12.83 14.47
CA PRO A 344 23.06 -14.17 14.80
C PRO A 344 21.92 -15.19 14.71
N ALA A 345 22.29 -16.46 14.58
CA ALA A 345 21.32 -17.55 14.68
C ALA A 345 20.76 -17.62 16.10
N VAL A 346 19.46 -17.87 16.22
CA VAL A 346 18.75 -18.02 17.49
C VAL A 346 17.82 -19.21 17.42
N ALA A 347 17.58 -19.86 18.56
CA ALA A 347 16.69 -21.00 18.63
C ALA A 347 15.80 -20.93 19.87
N THR A 348 14.58 -21.46 19.78
CA THR A 348 13.75 -21.69 20.96
C THR A 348 14.14 -22.99 21.64
N THR A 349 13.79 -23.13 22.93
CA THR A 349 13.94 -24.39 23.67
C THR A 349 13.12 -25.54 23.08
N HIS A 350 12.11 -25.23 22.27
CA HIS A 350 11.27 -26.18 21.54
C HIS A 350 11.83 -26.56 20.16
N GLY A 351 13.08 -26.23 19.86
CA GLY A 351 13.75 -26.61 18.62
C GLY A 351 13.34 -25.80 17.38
N TRP A 352 12.74 -24.62 17.56
CA TRP A 352 12.52 -23.68 16.45
C TRP A 352 13.79 -22.87 16.22
N GLU A 353 14.47 -23.12 15.10
CA GLU A 353 15.71 -22.44 14.74
C GLU A 353 15.46 -21.33 13.71
N VAL A 354 15.99 -20.15 13.97
CA VAL A 354 16.11 -19.05 13.03
C VAL A 354 17.58 -18.92 12.65
N PRO A 355 17.96 -19.20 11.39
CA PRO A 355 19.35 -19.17 10.97
C PRO A 355 19.92 -17.75 11.04
N ALA A 356 21.25 -17.66 11.13
CA ALA A 356 21.95 -16.39 11.01
C ALA A 356 21.72 -15.81 9.60
N GLU A 357 21.47 -14.51 9.53
CA GLU A 357 21.23 -13.83 8.27
C GLU A 357 21.78 -12.41 8.29
N SER A 358 22.12 -11.92 7.10
CA SER A 358 22.36 -10.50 6.91
C SER A 358 21.01 -9.83 6.66
N GLY A 359 20.68 -8.82 7.46
CA GLY A 359 19.50 -8.00 7.24
C GLY A 359 19.52 -7.36 5.86
N ARG A 360 18.36 -6.94 5.38
CA ARG A 360 18.24 -6.23 4.10
C ARG A 360 19.02 -4.93 4.13
N GLY A 361 19.92 -4.71 3.17
CA GLY A 361 20.67 -3.45 3.08
C GLY A 361 19.75 -2.26 2.82
N ILE A 362 19.90 -1.17 3.58
CA ILE A 362 19.21 0.10 3.37
C ILE A 362 20.22 1.08 2.79
N SER A 363 20.05 1.44 1.52
CA SER A 363 20.83 2.51 0.89
C SER A 363 20.48 3.85 1.54
N LEU A 364 21.47 4.66 1.91
CA LEU A 364 21.18 5.96 2.54
C LEU A 364 20.78 7.03 1.52
N PHE A 365 21.30 6.98 0.30
CA PHE A 365 21.07 8.01 -0.72
C PHE A 365 20.31 7.50 -1.95
N GLY A 366 20.40 6.22 -2.28
CA GLY A 366 19.67 5.60 -3.39
C GLY A 366 18.31 5.03 -2.99
N HIS A 367 18.03 4.93 -1.68
CA HIS A 367 16.74 4.45 -1.19
C HIS A 367 15.58 5.38 -1.62
N ALA A 368 14.40 4.80 -1.81
CA ALA A 368 13.21 5.54 -2.26
C ALA A 368 12.86 6.73 -1.34
N GLY A 369 13.08 6.59 -0.03
CA GLY A 369 12.95 7.69 0.93
C GLY A 369 13.88 8.88 0.62
N ALA A 370 15.12 8.63 0.23
CA ALA A 370 16.08 9.68 -0.15
C ALA A 370 15.63 10.42 -1.41
N ILE A 371 15.21 9.68 -2.44
CA ILE A 371 14.70 10.25 -3.70
C ILE A 371 13.49 11.16 -3.43
N LEU A 372 12.60 10.75 -2.52
CA LEU A 372 11.46 11.56 -2.09
C LEU A 372 11.86 12.84 -1.38
N PHE A 373 12.87 12.75 -0.51
CA PHE A 373 13.42 13.92 0.15
C PHE A 373 13.99 14.91 -0.87
N TYR A 374 14.78 14.44 -1.83
CA TYR A 374 15.33 15.28 -2.89
C TYR A 374 14.23 15.94 -3.72
N ALA A 375 13.23 15.17 -4.16
CA ALA A 375 12.10 15.70 -4.91
C ALA A 375 11.32 16.75 -4.10
N GLY A 376 11.08 16.49 -2.82
CA GLY A 376 10.37 17.41 -1.93
C GLY A 376 11.16 18.69 -1.67
N LEU A 377 12.48 18.60 -1.53
CA LEU A 377 13.36 19.75 -1.32
C LEU A 377 13.40 20.63 -2.57
N VAL A 378 13.56 20.05 -3.76
CA VAL A 378 13.53 20.79 -5.03
C VAL A 378 12.16 21.44 -5.23
N ALA A 379 11.07 20.72 -4.98
CA ALA A 379 9.71 21.26 -5.05
C ALA A 379 9.50 22.43 -4.06
N PHE A 380 9.99 22.30 -2.82
CA PHE A 380 9.91 23.36 -1.82
C PHE A 380 10.64 24.63 -2.29
N LEU A 381 11.86 24.50 -2.80
CA LEU A 381 12.62 25.65 -3.31
C LEU A 381 11.93 26.31 -4.51
N LEU A 382 11.39 25.50 -5.42
CA LEU A 382 10.63 25.98 -6.58
C LEU A 382 9.38 26.76 -6.16
N TYR A 383 8.57 26.22 -5.25
CA TYR A 383 7.36 26.86 -4.75
C TYR A 383 7.64 28.09 -3.89
N LYS A 384 8.74 28.09 -3.14
CA LYS A 384 9.21 29.27 -2.42
C LYS A 384 9.58 30.39 -3.40
N ARG A 385 10.36 30.10 -4.43
CA ARG A 385 10.76 31.09 -5.45
C ARG A 385 9.57 31.63 -6.25
N ALA A 386 8.54 30.80 -6.46
CA ALA A 386 7.32 31.19 -7.15
C ALA A 386 6.26 31.86 -6.25
N ASN A 387 6.56 32.10 -4.97
CA ASN A 387 5.63 32.70 -3.99
C ASN A 387 4.32 31.91 -3.82
N TYR A 388 4.40 30.57 -3.82
CA TYR A 388 3.24 29.71 -3.61
C TYR A 388 2.87 29.56 -2.14
N PHE A 389 3.85 29.69 -1.23
CA PHE A 389 3.62 29.67 0.21
C PHE A 389 3.11 31.04 0.69
N GLU A 390 2.01 31.03 1.43
CA GLU A 390 1.41 32.25 2.00
C GLU A 390 2.18 32.79 3.21
N ARG A 391 3.06 31.96 3.80
CA ARG A 391 3.74 32.25 5.06
C ARG A 391 5.24 32.06 4.93
N ASP A 392 6.01 32.90 5.61
CA ASP A 392 7.47 32.81 5.66
C ASP A 392 7.96 31.62 6.50
N ASP A 393 7.15 31.15 7.45
CA ASP A 393 7.43 30.00 8.33
C ASP A 393 6.99 28.65 7.75
N ALA A 394 6.76 28.57 6.43
CA ALA A 394 6.25 27.37 5.76
C ALA A 394 7.07 26.10 6.07
N TRP A 395 8.41 26.21 6.14
CA TRP A 395 9.28 25.08 6.49
C TRP A 395 8.96 24.51 7.88
N GLN A 396 8.82 25.37 8.88
CA GLN A 396 8.51 24.98 10.26
C GLN A 396 7.11 24.38 10.36
N VAL A 397 6.13 24.93 9.63
CA VAL A 397 4.77 24.38 9.55
C VAL A 397 4.78 22.97 8.95
N ILE A 398 5.46 22.80 7.82
CA ILE A 398 5.62 21.51 7.14
C ILE A 398 6.25 20.48 8.08
N TRP A 399 7.40 20.81 8.68
CA TRP A 399 8.11 19.86 9.55
C TRP A 399 7.31 19.49 10.80
N ARG A 400 6.56 20.43 11.38
CA ARG A 400 5.65 20.16 12.50
C ARG A 400 4.52 19.20 12.10
N LYS A 401 3.91 19.39 10.92
CA LYS A 401 2.88 18.48 10.37
C LYS A 401 3.46 17.09 10.10
N VAL A 402 4.65 17.01 9.50
CA VAL A 402 5.38 15.76 9.24
C VAL A 402 5.65 15.02 10.54
N SER A 403 6.27 15.68 11.52
CA SER A 403 6.65 15.06 12.80
C SER A 403 5.42 14.52 13.54
N LYS A 404 4.34 15.31 13.64
CA LYS A 404 3.11 14.89 14.33
C LYS A 404 2.48 13.65 13.68
N SER A 405 2.40 13.62 12.34
CA SER A 405 1.81 12.51 11.59
C SER A 405 2.71 11.27 11.58
N ALA A 406 4.02 11.47 11.36
CA ALA A 406 4.98 10.40 11.22
C ALA A 406 5.26 9.68 12.54
N LEU A 407 5.22 10.36 13.69
CA LEU A 407 5.39 9.73 15.01
C LEU A 407 4.30 8.69 15.30
N LYS A 408 3.03 9.00 14.99
CA LYS A 408 1.92 8.05 15.18
C LYS A 408 2.12 6.79 14.32
N SER A 409 2.51 6.97 13.06
CA SER A 409 2.82 5.87 12.14
C SER A 409 4.06 5.08 12.59
N THR A 410 5.08 5.75 13.11
CA THR A 410 6.32 5.15 13.63
C THR A 410 6.05 4.16 14.75
N VAL A 411 5.30 4.58 15.77
CA VAL A 411 4.93 3.69 16.89
C VAL A 411 4.12 2.50 16.41
N SER A 412 3.18 2.72 15.48
CA SER A 412 2.36 1.63 14.92
C SER A 412 3.22 0.63 14.14
N ILE A 413 4.05 1.10 13.19
CA ILE A 413 4.85 0.21 12.34
C ILE A 413 5.86 -0.55 13.20
N LEU A 414 6.57 0.11 14.11
CA LEU A 414 7.52 -0.55 15.02
C LEU A 414 6.84 -1.63 15.85
N ALA A 415 5.72 -1.32 16.51
CA ALA A 415 5.04 -2.29 17.36
C ALA A 415 4.54 -3.51 16.57
N LEU A 416 3.98 -3.29 15.38
CA LEU A 416 3.46 -4.38 14.54
C LEU A 416 4.57 -5.22 13.92
N VAL A 417 5.65 -4.60 13.44
CA VAL A 417 6.79 -5.32 12.87
C VAL A 417 7.52 -6.10 13.97
N ALA A 418 7.63 -5.54 15.18
CA ALA A 418 8.19 -6.24 16.34
C ALA A 418 7.33 -7.41 16.79
N MET A 419 6.00 -7.24 16.82
CA MET A 419 5.06 -8.32 17.11
C MET A 419 5.19 -9.45 16.07
N ALA A 420 5.15 -9.11 14.78
CA ALA A 420 5.28 -10.09 13.70
C ALA A 420 6.64 -10.80 13.70
N ALA A 421 7.73 -10.08 13.99
CA ALA A 421 9.06 -10.64 14.11
C ALA A 421 9.15 -11.63 15.27
N LEU A 422 8.64 -11.28 16.46
CA LEU A 422 8.57 -12.20 17.61
C LEU A 422 7.78 -13.46 17.27
N MET A 423 6.59 -13.30 16.69
CA MET A 423 5.75 -14.45 16.28
C MET A 423 6.44 -15.38 15.29
N THR A 424 7.21 -14.82 14.35
CA THR A 424 7.96 -15.59 13.36
C THR A 424 9.19 -16.24 13.98
N HIS A 425 9.90 -15.52 14.86
CA HIS A 425 11.12 -16.02 15.51
C HIS A 425 10.85 -17.08 16.58
N THR A 426 9.63 -17.19 17.11
CA THR A 426 9.25 -18.25 18.05
C THR A 426 8.33 -19.32 17.46
N GLY A 427 8.12 -19.32 16.14
CA GLY A 427 7.28 -20.29 15.46
C GLY A 427 5.77 -20.15 15.70
N MET A 428 5.30 -19.09 16.39
CA MET A 428 3.85 -18.83 16.54
C MET A 428 3.16 -18.69 15.19
N THR A 429 3.77 -17.97 14.24
CA THR A 429 3.25 -17.82 12.88
C THR A 429 3.08 -19.19 12.19
N GLN A 430 4.05 -20.09 12.35
CA GLN A 430 4.00 -21.43 11.78
C GLN A 430 2.87 -22.28 12.40
N ILE A 431 2.68 -22.20 13.72
CA ILE A 431 1.59 -22.90 14.40
C ILE A 431 0.23 -22.44 13.88
N ILE A 432 0.03 -21.13 13.72
CA ILE A 432 -1.20 -20.60 13.14
C ILE A 432 -1.41 -21.15 11.72
N ALA A 433 -0.38 -21.06 10.88
CA ALA A 433 -0.41 -21.53 9.50
C ALA A 433 -0.73 -23.02 9.38
N ARG A 434 -0.15 -23.87 10.25
CA ARG A 434 -0.44 -25.30 10.31
C ARG A 434 -1.91 -25.58 10.60
N GLY A 435 -2.48 -24.94 11.63
CA GLY A 435 -3.90 -25.11 11.93
C GLY A 435 -4.82 -24.63 10.81
N ILE A 436 -4.43 -23.60 10.05
CA ILE A 436 -5.17 -23.21 8.84
C ILE A 436 -5.03 -24.29 7.74
N SER A 437 -3.81 -24.78 7.49
CA SER A 437 -3.57 -25.77 6.43
C SER A 437 -4.23 -27.12 6.68
N GLU A 438 -4.44 -27.48 7.96
CA GLU A 438 -5.15 -28.71 8.35
C GLU A 438 -6.68 -28.56 8.27
N THR A 439 -7.21 -27.33 8.25
CA THR A 439 -8.66 -27.04 8.26
C THR A 439 -9.20 -26.55 6.92
N VAL A 440 -8.37 -25.90 6.09
CA VAL A 440 -8.75 -25.33 4.80
C VAL A 440 -7.89 -25.94 3.70
N SER A 441 -8.52 -26.47 2.65
CA SER A 441 -7.80 -27.09 1.54
C SER A 441 -7.04 -26.07 0.69
N ALA A 442 -5.95 -26.52 0.06
CA ALA A 442 -5.15 -25.71 -0.87
C ALA A 442 -5.98 -25.10 -2.00
N GLN A 443 -7.00 -25.82 -2.49
CA GLN A 443 -7.87 -25.35 -3.57
C GLN A 443 -8.72 -24.15 -3.18
N VAL A 444 -9.06 -23.98 -1.89
CA VAL A 444 -10.00 -22.95 -1.43
C VAL A 444 -9.28 -21.81 -0.72
N TYR A 445 -8.16 -22.06 -0.05
CA TYR A 445 -7.42 -21.05 0.72
C TYR A 445 -7.13 -19.74 -0.05
N PRO A 446 -6.72 -19.75 -1.34
CA PRO A 446 -6.50 -18.52 -2.11
C PRO A 446 -7.71 -17.58 -2.17
N LEU A 447 -8.94 -18.10 -2.05
CA LEU A 447 -10.16 -17.29 -1.97
C LEU A 447 -10.20 -16.43 -0.70
N PHE A 448 -9.67 -16.95 0.42
CA PHE A 448 -9.70 -16.27 1.72
C PHE A 448 -8.58 -15.24 1.89
N ALA A 449 -7.46 -15.37 1.17
CA ALA A 449 -6.30 -14.49 1.32
C ALA A 449 -6.66 -12.98 1.17
N PRO A 450 -7.44 -12.55 0.16
CA PRO A 450 -7.85 -11.15 0.07
C PRO A 450 -8.80 -10.70 1.19
N PHE A 451 -9.64 -11.59 1.72
CA PHE A 451 -10.51 -11.23 2.86
C PHE A 451 -9.71 -11.03 4.14
N ILE A 452 -8.69 -11.85 4.38
CA ILE A 452 -7.79 -11.68 5.53
C ILE A 452 -7.08 -10.32 5.42
N GLY A 453 -6.54 -10.00 4.24
CA GLY A 453 -5.93 -8.71 3.97
C GLY A 453 -6.91 -7.55 4.17
N ALA A 454 -8.12 -7.66 3.61
CA ALA A 454 -9.15 -6.63 3.71
C ALA A 454 -9.61 -6.41 5.16
N LEU A 455 -9.82 -7.49 5.92
CA LEU A 455 -10.20 -7.43 7.33
C LEU A 455 -9.12 -6.73 8.15
N GLY A 456 -7.86 -7.14 7.99
CA GLY A 456 -6.73 -6.49 8.68
C GLY A 456 -6.63 -5.01 8.37
N ALA A 457 -6.83 -4.60 7.12
CA ALA A 457 -6.74 -3.21 6.73
C ALA A 457 -7.96 -2.37 7.12
N PHE A 458 -9.16 -2.97 7.10
CA PHE A 458 -10.40 -2.37 7.57
C PHE A 458 -10.32 -2.03 9.06
N MET A 459 -9.82 -2.97 9.86
CA MET A 459 -9.69 -2.83 11.31
C MET A 459 -8.56 -1.86 11.67
N THR A 460 -7.41 -1.99 11.01
CA THR A 460 -6.25 -1.15 11.32
C THR A 460 -6.29 0.25 10.72
N GLY A 461 -7.12 0.46 9.69
CA GLY A 461 -7.11 1.65 8.86
C GLY A 461 -5.92 1.76 7.90
N SER A 462 -5.09 0.72 7.77
CA SER A 462 -3.81 0.78 7.04
C SER A 462 -3.52 -0.53 6.29
N ASN A 463 -3.30 -0.42 4.98
CA ASN A 463 -2.81 -1.52 4.15
C ASN A 463 -1.44 -2.02 4.64
N THR A 464 -0.52 -1.09 4.94
CA THR A 464 0.81 -1.38 5.53
C THR A 464 0.69 -2.24 6.79
N ASN A 465 -0.19 -1.86 7.71
CA ASN A 465 -0.35 -2.61 8.97
C ASN A 465 -0.91 -4.01 8.73
N SER A 466 -1.87 -4.15 7.81
CA SER A 466 -2.41 -5.46 7.43
C SER A 466 -1.34 -6.38 6.84
N ASN A 467 -0.53 -5.86 5.92
CA ASN A 467 0.58 -6.60 5.32
C ASN A 467 1.63 -7.00 6.37
N VAL A 468 1.96 -6.12 7.32
CA VAL A 468 2.90 -6.44 8.40
C VAL A 468 2.40 -7.59 9.29
N VAL A 469 1.11 -7.56 9.65
CA VAL A 469 0.53 -8.55 10.57
C VAL A 469 0.32 -9.91 9.90
N PHE A 470 -0.17 -9.91 8.66
CA PHE A 470 -0.65 -11.14 8.01
C PHE A 470 0.24 -11.63 6.85
N GLY A 471 1.20 -10.84 6.37
CA GLY A 471 2.06 -11.22 5.23
C GLY A 471 2.85 -12.50 5.48
N ALA A 472 3.59 -12.57 6.60
CA ALA A 472 4.33 -13.77 6.97
C ALA A 472 3.41 -14.98 7.21
N LEU A 473 2.24 -14.77 7.83
CA LEU A 473 1.25 -15.83 8.02
C LEU A 473 0.73 -16.41 6.70
N GLN A 474 0.40 -15.54 5.74
CA GLN A 474 -0.07 -15.93 4.41
C GLN A 474 1.01 -16.68 3.63
N GLN A 475 2.27 -16.25 3.74
CA GLN A 475 3.41 -16.95 3.16
C GLN A 475 3.57 -18.35 3.74
N GLU A 476 3.61 -18.50 5.06
CA GLU A 476 3.74 -19.81 5.73
C GLU A 476 2.58 -20.74 5.37
N THR A 477 1.35 -20.22 5.33
CA THR A 477 0.17 -21.02 4.98
C THR A 477 0.23 -21.48 3.53
N ALA A 478 0.66 -20.60 2.61
CA ALA A 478 0.84 -20.95 1.21
C ALA A 478 1.92 -22.03 1.03
N LEU A 479 3.05 -21.93 1.75
CA LEU A 479 4.11 -22.95 1.73
C LEU A 479 3.60 -24.31 2.22
N LEU A 480 2.87 -24.35 3.34
CA LEU A 480 2.32 -25.59 3.90
C LEU A 480 1.27 -26.24 2.98
N LEU A 481 0.48 -25.43 2.27
CA LEU A 481 -0.52 -25.89 1.32
C LEU A 481 0.06 -26.20 -0.08
N GLY A 482 1.36 -26.00 -0.30
CA GLY A 482 2.00 -26.19 -1.61
C GLY A 482 1.54 -25.20 -2.68
N LEU A 483 1.11 -24.00 -2.28
CA LEU A 483 0.61 -22.94 -3.16
C LEU A 483 1.73 -22.01 -3.61
N THR A 484 1.53 -21.37 -4.77
CA THR A 484 2.41 -20.30 -5.26
C THR A 484 2.31 -19.07 -4.36
N VAL A 485 3.31 -18.90 -3.48
CA VAL A 485 3.38 -17.82 -2.48
C VAL A 485 3.13 -16.42 -3.06
N PRO A 486 3.72 -16.02 -4.21
CA PRO A 486 3.49 -14.69 -4.77
C PRO A 486 2.02 -14.37 -5.08
N ILE A 487 1.24 -15.35 -5.51
CA ILE A 487 -0.18 -15.18 -5.85
C ILE A 487 -1.02 -14.98 -4.59
N VAL A 488 -0.77 -15.77 -3.55
CA VAL A 488 -1.45 -15.63 -2.25
C VAL A 488 -1.12 -14.27 -1.63
N LEU A 489 0.15 -13.85 -1.67
CA LEU A 489 0.57 -12.55 -1.16
C LEU A 489 0.05 -11.36 -2.00
N ALA A 490 -0.10 -11.54 -3.31
CA ALA A 490 -0.77 -10.58 -4.17
C ALA A 490 -2.24 -10.42 -3.77
N GLY A 491 -2.94 -11.52 -3.49
CA GLY A 491 -4.29 -11.51 -2.94
C GLY A 491 -4.37 -10.80 -1.60
N GLN A 492 -3.48 -11.13 -0.66
CA GLN A 492 -3.36 -10.50 0.65
C GLN A 492 -3.22 -8.97 0.54
N THR A 493 -2.25 -8.49 -0.23
CA THR A 493 -2.03 -7.04 -0.33
C THR A 493 -3.10 -6.32 -1.15
N ALA A 494 -3.71 -6.98 -2.14
CA ALA A 494 -4.79 -6.40 -2.91
C ALA A 494 -6.07 -6.28 -2.07
N GLY A 495 -6.39 -7.32 -1.30
CA GLY A 495 -7.43 -7.29 -0.28
C GLY A 495 -7.19 -6.20 0.75
N ALA A 496 -5.98 -6.11 1.29
CA ALA A 496 -5.60 -5.06 2.24
C ALA A 496 -5.68 -3.64 1.63
N SER A 497 -5.32 -3.47 0.36
CA SER A 497 -5.49 -2.20 -0.37
C SER A 497 -6.95 -1.77 -0.40
N LEU A 498 -7.84 -2.69 -0.82
CA LEU A 498 -9.27 -2.45 -0.95
C LEU A 498 -9.96 -2.28 0.40
N GLY A 499 -9.63 -3.12 1.40
CA GLY A 499 -10.18 -3.00 2.75
C GLY A 499 -9.75 -1.73 3.47
N SER A 500 -8.55 -1.20 3.18
CA SER A 500 -8.05 0.02 3.81
C SER A 500 -8.92 1.24 3.51
N VAL A 501 -9.55 1.32 2.34
CA VAL A 501 -10.45 2.44 2.00
C VAL A 501 -11.84 2.29 2.62
N LEU A 502 -12.17 1.11 3.15
CA LEU A 502 -13.41 0.82 3.86
C LEU A 502 -13.32 1.14 5.35
N ALA A 503 -12.11 1.41 5.86
CA ALA A 503 -11.87 1.59 7.28
C ALA A 503 -12.64 2.80 7.85
N PRO A 504 -13.31 2.66 9.01
CA PRO A 504 -14.10 3.74 9.62
C PRO A 504 -13.29 5.03 9.79
N ALA A 505 -12.04 4.93 10.23
CA ALA A 505 -11.17 6.08 10.43
C ALA A 505 -10.98 6.95 9.18
N LYS A 506 -10.94 6.36 7.96
CA LYS A 506 -10.81 7.12 6.72
C LYS A 506 -12.14 7.69 6.26
N ILE A 507 -13.23 6.94 6.45
CA ILE A 507 -14.57 7.39 6.10
C ILE A 507 -14.96 8.60 6.96
N ILE A 508 -14.67 8.56 8.26
CA ILE A 508 -14.90 9.68 9.20
C ILE A 508 -14.14 10.93 8.75
N VAL A 509 -12.89 10.80 8.29
CA VAL A 509 -12.13 11.93 7.74
C VAL A 509 -12.85 12.52 6.52
N GLY A 510 -13.36 11.69 5.61
CA GLY A 510 -14.18 12.16 4.50
C GLY A 510 -15.44 12.89 4.97
N CYS A 511 -16.24 12.25 5.82
CA CYS A 511 -17.50 12.78 6.35
C CYS A 511 -17.32 14.16 7.03
N SER A 512 -16.26 14.33 7.82
CA SER A 512 -15.98 15.60 8.52
C SER A 512 -15.69 16.77 7.56
N THR A 513 -15.22 16.50 6.34
CA THR A 513 -14.94 17.55 5.34
C THR A 513 -16.17 18.00 4.55
N VAL A 514 -17.26 17.23 4.61
CA VAL A 514 -18.49 17.46 3.83
C VAL A 514 -19.73 17.68 4.68
N GLY A 515 -19.55 17.93 5.98
CA GLY A 515 -20.65 18.22 6.90
C GLY A 515 -21.49 17.00 7.32
N LEU A 516 -20.94 15.79 7.22
CA LEU A 516 -21.60 14.54 7.68
C LEU A 516 -21.10 14.08 9.06
N GLY A 517 -20.63 15.01 9.91
CA GLY A 517 -20.19 14.68 11.26
C GLY A 517 -21.36 14.16 12.10
N GLY A 518 -21.19 12.98 12.71
CA GLY A 518 -22.25 12.29 13.46
C GLY A 518 -23.20 11.44 12.59
N GLU A 519 -23.08 11.48 11.26
CA GLU A 519 -23.85 10.67 10.31
C GLU A 519 -22.97 9.69 9.51
N GLU A 520 -21.86 9.24 10.10
CA GLU A 520 -20.90 8.37 9.40
C GLU A 520 -21.42 6.94 9.23
N GLY A 521 -22.25 6.46 10.16
CA GLY A 521 -22.80 5.10 10.17
C GLY A 521 -23.48 4.69 8.86
N PRO A 522 -24.45 5.48 8.33
CA PRO A 522 -25.05 5.24 7.02
C PRO A 522 -24.05 5.19 5.86
N VAL A 523 -23.03 6.05 5.88
CA VAL A 523 -21.97 6.08 4.85
C VAL A 523 -21.13 4.81 4.93
N ILE A 524 -20.70 4.42 6.13
CA ILE A 524 -19.92 3.20 6.36
C ILE A 524 -20.71 1.96 5.91
N ARG A 525 -21.99 1.85 6.26
CA ARG A 525 -22.83 0.72 5.86
C ARG A 525 -22.89 0.59 4.33
N ARG A 526 -23.12 1.69 3.63
CA ARG A 526 -23.17 1.69 2.16
C ARG A 526 -21.80 1.43 1.53
N MET A 527 -20.74 1.96 2.13
CA MET A 527 -19.36 1.73 1.71
C MET A 527 -18.96 0.26 1.84
N LEU A 528 -19.35 -0.43 2.92
CA LEU A 528 -19.08 -1.84 3.11
C LEU A 528 -19.74 -2.71 2.03
N LEU A 529 -21.01 -2.45 1.71
CA LEU A 529 -21.74 -3.19 0.68
C LEU A 529 -21.08 -3.05 -0.70
N LEU A 530 -20.72 -1.83 -1.09
CA LEU A 530 -20.08 -1.57 -2.39
C LEU A 530 -18.61 -2.00 -2.41
N GLY A 531 -17.91 -1.82 -1.29
CA GLY A 531 -16.49 -2.13 -1.14
C GLY A 531 -16.17 -3.62 -1.07
N LEU A 532 -17.14 -4.45 -0.72
CA LEU A 532 -16.97 -5.91 -0.75
C LEU A 532 -16.87 -6.45 -2.19
N ILE A 533 -17.50 -5.77 -3.15
CA ILE A 533 -17.50 -6.18 -4.57
C ILE A 533 -16.08 -6.34 -5.13
N PRO A 534 -15.18 -5.34 -5.05
CA PRO A 534 -13.81 -5.49 -5.55
C PRO A 534 -13.00 -6.49 -4.73
N VAL A 535 -13.30 -6.69 -3.42
CA VAL A 535 -12.62 -7.71 -2.60
C VAL A 535 -12.98 -9.11 -3.08
N VAL A 536 -14.27 -9.38 -3.32
CA VAL A 536 -14.75 -10.66 -3.89
C VAL A 536 -14.13 -10.88 -5.27
N PHE A 537 -14.10 -9.84 -6.11
CA PHE A 537 -13.47 -9.94 -7.43
C PHE A 537 -12.00 -10.34 -7.36
N VAL A 538 -11.23 -9.71 -6.46
CA VAL A 538 -9.83 -10.07 -6.20
C VAL A 538 -9.69 -11.49 -5.63
N ALA A 539 -10.59 -11.90 -4.74
CA ALA A 539 -10.65 -13.27 -4.22
C ALA A 539 -10.82 -14.31 -5.32
N LEU A 540 -11.74 -14.07 -6.26
CA LEU A 540 -11.96 -14.95 -7.41
C LEU A 540 -10.74 -15.00 -8.34
N ILE A 541 -10.10 -13.86 -8.63
CA ILE A 541 -8.87 -13.84 -9.43
C ILE A 541 -7.74 -14.61 -8.74
N THR A 542 -7.57 -14.39 -7.43
CA THR A 542 -6.52 -15.06 -6.65
C THR A 542 -6.74 -16.58 -6.66
N LEU A 543 -7.98 -17.03 -6.51
CA LEU A 543 -8.38 -18.42 -6.63
C LEU A 543 -8.07 -19.01 -8.01
N LEU A 544 -8.50 -18.34 -9.07
CA LEU A 544 -8.30 -18.82 -10.45
C LEU A 544 -6.82 -18.94 -10.79
N ARG A 545 -6.00 -17.97 -10.37
CA ARG A 545 -4.56 -17.96 -10.66
C ARG A 545 -3.75 -18.90 -9.79
N ALA A 546 -4.21 -19.21 -8.58
CA ALA A 546 -3.52 -20.15 -7.70
C ALA A 546 -3.74 -21.62 -8.14
N ASN A 547 -4.83 -21.90 -8.86
CA ASN A 547 -5.24 -23.25 -9.27
C ASN A 547 -5.05 -23.55 -10.77
N GLY A 548 -4.61 -22.58 -11.58
CA GLY A 548 -4.36 -22.72 -13.02
C GLY A 548 -2.92 -22.42 -13.35
#